data_AF-A0AAJ2CME5-F1
#
_entry.id   AF-A0AAJ2CME5-F1
#
_cell.length_a   1.000
_cell.length_b   1.000
_cell.length_c   1.000
_cell.angle_alpha   90.00
_cell.angle_beta   90.00
_cell.angle_gamma   90.00
#
_symmetry.space_group_name_H-M   'P 1'
#
loop_
_entity.id
_entity.type
_entity.pdbx_description
1 polymer ?
#
loop_
_entity_poly.entity_id
_entity_poly.type
_entity_poly.pdbx_seq_one_letter_code
_entity_poly.pdbx_strand_id
1 'polypeptide(L)'
;MSYKLKTINPTKEIFSYRLDEYDCFELRTGICSLYLSENEANSIHKKEKISGESDVLYCRNLAKDLYQSKYFENINFQDVTFSIRMHHQNCGHFDFTDGQHRVCIAKHLNVKALFANIEPQENAYFSSCSACMCKQKIEKENKKFKNKILKLLLFSKNPELPNDIL
;
A
#
# COMPACT_ATOMS: atom_id res chain seq x y z
N MET A 1 15.61 12.05 -19.70
CA MET A 1 15.81 11.36 -18.41
C MET A 1 16.26 9.94 -18.70
N SER A 2 17.39 9.49 -18.14
CA SER A 2 17.87 8.12 -18.34
C SER A 2 17.26 7.21 -17.28
N TYR A 3 16.36 6.32 -17.71
CA TYR A 3 15.76 5.31 -16.84
C TYR A 3 16.65 4.07 -16.74
N LYS A 4 16.67 3.41 -15.60
CA LYS A 4 17.26 2.07 -15.46
C LYS A 4 16.15 1.04 -15.33
N LEU A 5 15.91 0.28 -16.38
CA LEU A 5 15.01 -0.86 -16.34
C LEU A 5 15.53 -1.91 -15.34
N LYS A 6 14.64 -2.40 -14.47
CA LYS A 6 14.93 -3.48 -13.52
C LYS A 6 13.77 -4.46 -13.42
N THR A 7 14.10 -5.71 -13.10
CA THR A 7 13.14 -6.69 -12.62
C THR A 7 13.02 -6.60 -11.10
N ILE A 8 11.79 -6.57 -10.58
CA ILE A 8 11.47 -6.41 -9.16
C ILE A 8 10.50 -7.50 -8.72
N ASN A 9 10.62 -7.95 -7.47
CA ASN A 9 9.63 -8.84 -6.86
C ASN A 9 8.68 -8.04 -5.94
N PRO A 10 7.45 -7.72 -6.38
CA PRO A 10 6.54 -6.86 -5.61
C PRO A 10 6.09 -7.46 -4.27
N THR A 11 6.25 -8.76 -4.08
CA THR A 11 5.92 -9.44 -2.82
C THR A 11 7.02 -9.31 -1.76
N LYS A 12 8.24 -8.94 -2.15
CA LYS A 12 9.39 -8.78 -1.25
C LYS A 12 9.74 -7.32 -0.96
N GLU A 13 9.33 -6.40 -1.82
CA GLU A 13 9.59 -4.99 -1.65
C GLU A 13 8.53 -4.27 -0.81
N ILE A 14 8.95 -3.15 -0.22
CA ILE A 14 8.07 -2.21 0.46
C ILE A 14 7.93 -0.97 -0.43
N PHE A 15 6.68 -0.57 -0.64
CA PHE A 15 6.32 0.56 -1.49
C PHE A 15 5.67 1.68 -0.68
N SER A 16 6.01 2.91 -1.04
CA SER A 16 5.42 4.15 -0.57
C SER A 16 4.22 4.48 -1.45
N TYR A 17 3.05 3.91 -1.12
CA TYR A 17 1.81 4.25 -1.81
C TYR A 17 1.33 5.64 -1.38
N ARG A 18 0.83 6.40 -2.34
CA ARG A 18 0.24 7.73 -2.16
C ARG A 18 -1.25 7.71 -2.57
N LEU A 19 -1.91 6.58 -2.33
CA LEU A 19 -3.34 6.39 -2.57
C LEU A 19 -4.13 6.77 -1.32
N ASP A 20 -5.36 7.20 -1.52
CA ASP A 20 -6.33 7.47 -0.46
C ASP A 20 -7.69 6.83 -0.78
N GLU A 21 -8.74 7.22 -0.05
CA GLU A 21 -10.10 6.70 -0.24
C GLU A 21 -10.77 7.11 -1.56
N TYR A 22 -10.28 8.16 -2.23
CA TYR A 22 -10.79 8.60 -3.52
C TYR A 22 -10.20 7.80 -4.68
N ASP A 23 -9.00 7.25 -4.47
CA ASP A 23 -8.27 6.51 -5.50
C ASP A 23 -8.20 5.00 -5.23
N CYS A 24 -8.58 4.53 -4.03
CA CYS A 24 -8.49 3.11 -3.66
C CYS A 24 -9.75 2.60 -2.95
N PHE A 25 -10.40 1.61 -3.58
CA PHE A 25 -11.58 0.94 -3.02
C PHE A 25 -11.30 0.31 -1.64
N GLU A 26 -10.11 -0.28 -1.43
CA GLU A 26 -9.75 -0.89 -0.15
C GLU A 26 -9.61 0.15 0.96
N LEU A 27 -8.98 1.30 0.68
CA LEU A 27 -8.84 2.36 1.68
C LEU A 27 -10.19 2.96 2.04
N ARG A 28 -11.13 3.02 1.08
CA ARG A 28 -12.49 3.52 1.30
C ARG A 28 -13.38 2.55 2.09
N THR A 29 -13.26 1.24 1.84
CA THR A 29 -14.24 0.25 2.35
C THR A 29 -13.66 -0.73 3.37
N GLY A 30 -12.33 -0.80 3.50
CA GLY A 30 -11.62 -1.75 4.33
C GLY A 30 -11.41 -3.14 3.71
N ILE A 31 -11.89 -3.40 2.48
CA ILE A 31 -11.73 -4.69 1.79
C ILE A 31 -11.25 -4.46 0.36
N CYS A 32 -10.21 -5.18 -0.07
CA CYS A 32 -9.72 -5.10 -1.44
C CYS A 32 -10.73 -5.70 -2.44
N SER A 33 -11.04 -4.95 -3.51
CA SER A 33 -12.03 -5.39 -4.50
C SER A 33 -11.60 -6.65 -5.25
N LEU A 34 -10.31 -6.98 -5.30
CA LEU A 34 -9.79 -8.23 -5.91
C LEU A 34 -10.20 -9.48 -5.14
N TYR A 35 -10.56 -9.36 -3.85
CA TYR A 35 -10.99 -10.49 -3.01
C TYR A 35 -12.50 -10.73 -3.04
N LEU A 36 -13.26 -9.85 -3.70
CA LEU A 36 -14.70 -10.02 -3.86
C LEU A 36 -15.03 -11.02 -4.97
N SER A 37 -16.13 -11.74 -4.82
CA SER A 37 -16.74 -12.45 -5.94
C SER A 37 -17.25 -11.48 -7.00
N GLU A 38 -17.47 -11.96 -8.23
CA GLU A 38 -18.03 -11.16 -9.30
C GLU A 38 -19.44 -10.63 -9.00
N ASN A 39 -20.27 -11.44 -8.33
CA ASN A 39 -21.62 -11.05 -7.94
C ASN A 39 -21.59 -9.92 -6.89
N GLU A 40 -20.73 -10.02 -5.89
CA GLU A 40 -20.57 -8.96 -4.86
C GLU A 40 -20.10 -7.65 -5.50
N ALA A 41 -19.04 -7.71 -6.31
CA ALA A 41 -18.50 -6.53 -6.97
C ALA A 41 -19.53 -5.84 -7.87
N ASN A 42 -20.27 -6.62 -8.68
CA ASN A 42 -21.32 -6.08 -9.55
C ASN A 42 -22.50 -5.48 -8.77
N SER A 43 -22.86 -6.08 -7.62
CA SER A 43 -23.90 -5.54 -6.74
C SER A 43 -23.48 -4.19 -6.16
N ILE A 44 -22.25 -4.10 -5.65
CA ILE A 44 -21.67 -2.87 -5.10
C ILE A 44 -21.61 -1.77 -6.18
N HIS A 45 -21.08 -2.08 -7.36
CA HIS A 45 -20.94 -1.12 -8.46
C HIS A 45 -22.30 -0.50 -8.84
N LYS A 46 -23.34 -1.35 -9.01
CA LYS A 46 -24.71 -0.90 -9.34
C LYS A 46 -25.31 -0.03 -8.24
N LYS A 47 -25.01 -0.33 -6.97
CA LYS A 47 -25.54 0.40 -5.81
C LYS A 47 -24.86 1.76 -5.63
N GLU A 48 -23.53 1.79 -5.70
CA GLU A 48 -22.74 2.99 -5.41
C GLU A 48 -22.71 3.97 -6.57
N LYS A 49 -22.73 3.49 -7.82
CA LYS A 49 -22.63 4.32 -9.04
C LYS A 49 -21.44 5.28 -9.05
N ILE A 50 -20.37 4.92 -8.34
CA ILE A 50 -19.09 5.63 -8.36
C ILE A 50 -18.36 5.27 -9.65
N SER A 51 -17.64 6.24 -10.22
CA SER A 51 -16.73 6.05 -11.33
C SER A 51 -15.33 6.54 -10.95
N GLY A 52 -14.28 5.94 -11.51
CA GLY A 52 -12.90 6.32 -11.23
C GLY A 52 -12.14 5.22 -10.50
N GLU A 53 -11.00 5.56 -9.90
CA GLU A 53 -10.08 4.55 -9.36
C GLU A 53 -10.57 3.86 -8.09
N SER A 54 -11.41 4.55 -7.29
CA SER A 54 -12.07 3.97 -6.11
C SER A 54 -13.34 3.16 -6.42
N ASP A 55 -13.71 2.98 -7.69
CA ASP A 55 -14.77 2.07 -8.11
C ASP A 55 -14.35 0.61 -7.81
N VAL A 56 -15.28 -0.18 -7.28
CA VAL A 56 -15.09 -1.61 -7.01
C VAL A 56 -14.65 -2.40 -8.25
N LEU A 57 -15.03 -1.96 -9.46
CA LEU A 57 -14.65 -2.62 -10.70
C LEU A 57 -13.29 -2.16 -11.27
N TYR A 58 -12.73 -1.05 -10.82
CA TYR A 58 -11.52 -0.46 -11.42
C TYR A 58 -10.33 -1.42 -11.41
N CYS A 59 -9.86 -1.80 -10.22
CA CYS A 59 -8.73 -2.73 -10.08
C CYS A 59 -9.03 -4.13 -10.64
N ARG A 60 -10.30 -4.55 -10.66
CA ARG A 60 -10.71 -5.86 -11.21
C ARG A 60 -10.57 -5.89 -12.72
N ASN A 61 -11.03 -4.85 -13.40
CA ASN A 61 -10.90 -4.73 -14.85
C ASN A 61 -9.43 -4.55 -15.24
N LEU A 62 -8.70 -3.67 -14.54
CA LEU A 62 -7.26 -3.50 -14.74
C LEU A 62 -6.51 -4.82 -14.56
N ALA A 63 -6.82 -5.62 -13.52
CA ALA A 63 -6.18 -6.92 -13.31
C ALA A 63 -6.46 -7.91 -14.46
N LYS A 64 -7.69 -7.94 -15.00
CA LYS A 64 -8.03 -8.76 -16.18
C LYS A 64 -7.20 -8.34 -17.40
N ASP A 65 -7.11 -7.05 -17.66
CA ASP A 65 -6.36 -6.51 -18.81
C ASP A 65 -4.86 -6.80 -18.69
N LEU A 66 -4.29 -6.61 -17.51
CA LEU A 66 -2.87 -6.92 -17.23
C LEU A 66 -2.56 -8.40 -17.44
N TYR A 67 -3.46 -9.30 -17.02
CA TYR A 67 -3.30 -10.74 -17.21
C TYR A 67 -3.43 -11.14 -18.69
N GLN A 68 -4.48 -10.69 -19.37
CA GLN A 68 -4.73 -11.02 -20.79
C GLN A 68 -3.59 -10.54 -21.71
N SER A 69 -3.03 -9.36 -21.40
CA SER A 69 -1.92 -8.78 -22.17
C SER A 69 -0.53 -9.32 -21.78
N LYS A 70 -0.45 -10.22 -20.78
CA LYS A 70 0.81 -10.69 -20.19
C LYS A 70 1.72 -9.54 -19.76
N TYR A 71 1.13 -8.49 -19.19
CA TYR A 71 1.80 -7.23 -18.90
C TYR A 71 3.08 -7.39 -18.07
N PHE A 72 3.03 -8.19 -16.99
CA PHE A 72 4.16 -8.33 -16.06
C PHE A 72 5.36 -9.09 -16.67
N GLU A 73 5.12 -9.90 -17.70
CA GLU A 73 6.13 -10.71 -18.38
C GLU A 73 6.72 -10.00 -19.61
N ASN A 74 6.04 -8.96 -20.10
CA ASN A 74 6.37 -8.28 -21.34
C ASN A 74 7.08 -6.95 -21.07
N ILE A 75 8.40 -6.96 -21.27
CA ILE A 75 9.29 -5.80 -21.11
C ILE A 75 8.86 -4.58 -21.95
N ASN A 76 8.21 -4.79 -23.11
CA ASN A 76 7.86 -3.70 -24.03
C ASN A 76 6.84 -2.73 -23.44
N PHE A 77 6.08 -3.13 -22.41
CA PHE A 77 5.20 -2.19 -21.70
C PHE A 77 5.96 -1.11 -20.93
N GLN A 78 7.27 -1.26 -20.75
CA GLN A 78 8.10 -0.27 -20.08
C GLN A 78 8.59 0.85 -21.02
N ASP A 79 8.41 0.70 -22.33
CA ASP A 79 8.79 1.72 -23.33
C ASP A 79 7.63 2.64 -23.72
N VAL A 80 6.45 2.46 -23.11
CA VAL A 80 5.22 3.21 -23.41
C VAL A 80 4.71 3.97 -22.19
N THR A 81 3.66 4.77 -22.41
CA THR A 81 2.97 5.54 -21.35
C THR A 81 2.49 4.67 -20.19
N PHE A 82 2.21 3.40 -20.44
CA PHE A 82 1.72 2.44 -19.46
C PHE A 82 2.81 1.76 -18.61
N SER A 83 4.04 2.29 -18.64
CA SER A 83 5.17 1.81 -17.82
C SER A 83 4.92 1.92 -16.31
N ILE A 84 5.63 1.11 -15.54
CA ILE A 84 5.78 1.30 -14.09
C ILE A 84 7.03 2.14 -13.91
N ARG A 85 6.88 3.31 -13.27
CA ARG A 85 7.97 4.25 -13.03
C ARG A 85 8.06 4.56 -11.55
N MET A 86 9.24 4.36 -10.99
CA MET A 86 9.48 4.54 -9.56
C MET A 86 10.92 4.95 -9.30
N HIS A 87 11.18 5.47 -8.12
CA HIS A 87 12.52 5.77 -7.66
C HIS A 87 12.79 5.07 -6.33
N HIS A 88 14.06 4.76 -6.09
CA HIS A 88 14.49 4.17 -4.83
C HIS A 88 14.74 5.27 -3.81
N GLN A 89 14.17 5.14 -2.62
CA GLN A 89 14.32 6.10 -1.53
C GLN A 89 15.51 5.74 -0.63
N ASN A 90 16.04 6.73 0.09
CA ASN A 90 17.12 6.54 1.07
C ASN A 90 16.74 5.57 2.21
N CYS A 91 15.43 5.42 2.49
CA CYS A 91 14.93 4.47 3.48
C CYS A 91 14.86 3.01 2.97
N GLY A 92 15.22 2.76 1.72
CA GLY A 92 15.17 1.42 1.10
C GLY A 92 13.81 1.04 0.50
N HIS A 93 12.83 1.95 0.51
CA HIS A 93 11.52 1.72 -0.10
C HIS A 93 11.45 2.30 -1.52
N PHE A 94 10.53 1.78 -2.34
CA PHE A 94 10.22 2.38 -3.64
C PHE A 94 9.08 3.38 -3.51
N ASP A 95 9.21 4.52 -4.17
CA ASP A 95 8.14 5.51 -4.29
C ASP A 95 7.80 5.73 -5.76
N PHE A 96 6.53 5.95 -6.04
CA PHE A 96 6.01 5.86 -7.40
C PHE A 96 5.96 7.22 -8.08
N THR A 97 6.37 7.21 -9.34
CA THR A 97 6.01 8.24 -10.32
C THR A 97 4.75 7.81 -11.07
N ASP A 98 4.61 6.52 -11.36
CA ASP A 98 3.45 5.93 -12.02
C ASP A 98 3.37 4.40 -11.74
N GLY A 99 2.17 3.83 -11.86
CA GLY A 99 1.95 2.39 -11.78
C GLY A 99 1.66 1.82 -10.40
N GLN A 100 1.21 2.65 -9.46
CA GLN A 100 0.84 2.25 -8.09
C GLN A 100 -0.15 1.07 -8.08
N HIS A 101 -1.27 1.20 -8.82
CA HIS A 101 -2.29 0.16 -8.95
C HIS A 101 -1.75 -1.09 -9.62
N ARG A 102 -0.95 -0.96 -10.69
CA ARG A 102 -0.35 -2.09 -11.42
C ARG A 102 0.55 -2.93 -10.50
N VAL A 103 1.38 -2.29 -9.69
CA VAL A 103 2.26 -2.99 -8.72
C VAL A 103 1.47 -3.55 -7.54
N CYS A 104 0.46 -2.84 -7.04
CA CYS A 104 -0.44 -3.34 -6.00
C CYS A 104 -1.16 -4.62 -6.46
N ILE A 105 -1.76 -4.61 -7.66
CA ILE A 105 -2.38 -5.78 -8.30
C ILE A 105 -1.37 -6.93 -8.41
N ALA A 106 -0.16 -6.66 -8.90
CA ALA A 106 0.89 -7.68 -9.01
C ALA A 106 1.18 -8.34 -7.65
N LYS A 107 1.22 -7.56 -6.57
CA LYS A 107 1.41 -8.06 -5.20
C LYS A 107 0.27 -8.95 -4.73
N HIS A 108 -0.98 -8.53 -4.92
CA HIS A 108 -2.17 -9.32 -4.59
C HIS A 108 -2.28 -10.62 -5.40
N LEU A 109 -1.86 -10.59 -6.68
CA LEU A 109 -1.79 -11.76 -7.55
C LEU A 109 -0.53 -12.62 -7.32
N ASN A 110 0.28 -12.29 -6.31
CA ASN A 110 1.49 -13.02 -5.95
C ASN A 110 2.52 -13.14 -7.09
N VAL A 111 2.56 -12.14 -7.98
CA VAL A 111 3.52 -12.05 -9.10
C VAL A 111 4.94 -11.96 -8.52
N LYS A 112 5.84 -12.84 -9.00
CA LYS A 112 7.19 -12.96 -8.44
C LYS A 112 8.23 -12.07 -9.12
N ALA A 113 7.93 -11.59 -10.31
CA ALA A 113 8.79 -10.71 -11.09
C ALA A 113 7.93 -9.80 -11.97
N LEU A 114 8.25 -8.51 -11.99
CA LEU A 114 7.74 -7.53 -12.96
C LEU A 114 8.88 -6.61 -13.39
N PHE A 115 8.72 -5.97 -14.55
CA PHE A 115 9.65 -4.95 -15.02
C PHE A 115 9.20 -3.55 -14.60
N ALA A 116 10.14 -2.70 -14.20
CA ALA A 116 9.90 -1.31 -13.87
C ALA A 116 11.09 -0.44 -14.26
N ASN A 117 10.79 0.79 -14.64
CA ASN A 117 11.78 1.84 -14.88
C ASN A 117 12.14 2.50 -13.55
N ILE A 118 13.39 2.35 -13.13
CA ILE A 118 13.94 3.05 -11.98
C ILE A 118 14.49 4.39 -12.43
N GLU A 119 13.86 5.45 -11.94
CA GLU A 119 14.25 6.83 -12.17
C GLU A 119 15.37 7.24 -11.20
N PRO A 120 16.37 8.01 -11.67
CA PRO A 120 17.34 8.62 -10.78
C PRO A 120 16.62 9.62 -9.86
N GLN A 121 17.02 9.65 -8.59
CA GLN A 121 16.49 10.64 -7.65
C GLN A 121 17.15 11.99 -7.95
N GLU A 122 16.50 12.83 -8.76
CA GLU A 122 17.10 14.09 -9.23
C GLU A 122 17.23 15.16 -8.13
N ASN A 123 16.56 15.01 -6.99
CA ASN A 123 16.77 15.88 -5.82
C ASN A 123 16.49 15.11 -4.53
N ALA A 124 17.46 15.11 -3.62
CA ALA A 124 17.37 14.53 -2.27
C ALA A 124 16.44 15.33 -1.33
N TYR A 125 15.42 16.00 -1.88
CA TYR A 125 14.36 16.54 -1.04
C TYR A 125 13.62 15.36 -0.42
N PHE A 126 13.70 15.29 0.90
CA PHE A 126 13.08 14.31 1.77
C PHE A 126 11.57 14.25 1.53
N SER A 127 11.13 13.56 0.49
CA SER A 127 9.76 13.12 0.39
C SER A 127 9.55 12.16 1.56
N SER A 128 8.60 12.50 2.43
CA SER A 128 8.23 11.67 3.57
C SER A 128 7.68 10.35 3.03
N CYS A 129 8.49 9.30 3.06
CA CYS A 129 8.07 7.96 2.64
C CYS A 129 6.81 7.57 3.42
N SER A 130 5.69 7.38 2.72
CA SER A 130 4.39 7.13 3.35
C SER A 130 4.40 5.83 4.16
N ALA A 131 5.13 4.82 3.68
CA ALA A 131 5.33 3.56 4.40
C ALA A 131 6.07 3.77 5.75
N CYS A 132 7.13 4.57 5.77
CA CYS A 132 7.84 4.91 7.02
C CYS A 132 6.95 5.70 7.97
N MET A 133 6.21 6.69 7.45
CA MET A 133 5.29 7.51 8.25
C MET A 133 4.17 6.67 8.87
N CYS A 134 3.60 5.75 8.09
CA CYS A 134 2.58 4.81 8.55
C CYS A 134 3.13 3.93 9.69
N LYS A 135 4.31 3.33 9.51
CA LYS A 135 4.97 2.53 10.55
C LYS A 135 5.16 3.32 11.85
N GLN A 136 5.67 4.55 11.77
CA GLN A 136 5.86 5.40 12.95
C GLN A 136 4.54 5.77 13.64
N LYS A 137 3.46 5.98 12.88
CA LYS A 137 2.12 6.26 13.43
C LYS A 137 1.61 5.06 14.23
N ILE A 138 1.70 3.86 13.65
CA ILE A 138 1.31 2.60 14.30
C ILE A 138 2.14 2.37 15.59
N GLU A 139 3.46 2.58 15.55
CA GLU A 139 4.32 2.44 16.73
C GLU A 139 3.93 3.40 17.86
N LYS A 140 3.60 4.66 17.51
CA LYS A 140 3.11 5.66 18.48
C LYS A 140 1.77 5.25 19.09
N GLU A 141 0.84 4.78 18.27
CA GLU A 141 -0.49 4.30 18.73
C GLU A 141 -0.36 3.08 19.64
N ASN A 142 0.47 2.10 19.27
CA ASN A 142 0.77 0.94 20.09
C ASN A 142 1.40 1.32 21.44
N LYS A 143 2.32 2.29 21.46
CA LYS A 143 2.90 2.81 22.70
C LYS A 143 1.86 3.47 23.60
N LYS A 144 0.95 4.28 23.03
CA LYS A 144 -0.18 4.88 23.78
C LYS A 144 -1.10 3.81 24.36
N PHE A 145 -1.44 2.78 23.59
CA PHE A 145 -2.27 1.67 24.04
C PHE A 145 -1.61 0.88 25.17
N LYS A 146 -0.33 0.50 25.02
CA LYS A 146 0.45 -0.16 26.08
C LYS A 146 0.48 0.67 27.37
N ASN A 147 0.70 1.98 27.26
CA ASN A 147 0.69 2.87 28.42
C ASN A 147 -0.69 2.94 29.09
N LYS A 148 -1.78 2.89 28.32
CA LYS A 148 -3.16 2.86 28.86
C LYS A 148 -3.41 1.56 29.65
N ILE A 149 -2.99 0.41 29.11
CA ILE A 149 -3.07 -0.89 29.80
C ILE A 149 -2.21 -0.88 31.07
N LEU A 150 -0.97 -0.41 30.99
CA LEU A 150 -0.06 -0.37 32.14
C LEU A 150 -0.66 0.46 33.29
N LYS A 151 -1.25 1.63 32.98
CA LYS A 151 -1.93 2.44 33.99
C LYS A 151 -3.08 1.68 34.65
N LEU A 152 -3.93 1.02 33.87
CA LEU A 152 -5.04 0.22 34.41
C LEU A 152 -4.54 -0.89 35.35
N LEU A 153 -3.44 -1.57 35.00
CA LEU A 153 -2.83 -2.61 35.83
C LEU A 153 -2.18 -2.06 37.12
N LEU A 154 -1.64 -0.84 37.07
CA LEU A 154 -1.08 -0.17 38.24
C LEU A 154 -2.19 0.29 39.20
N PHE A 155 -3.34 0.74 38.68
CA PHE A 155 -4.51 1.08 39.49
C PHE A 155 -5.23 -0.14 40.07
N SER A 156 -5.09 -1.34 39.48
CA SER A 156 -5.65 -2.57 40.03
C SER A 156 -4.81 -3.20 41.14
N LYS A 157 -3.59 -2.71 41.38
CA LYS A 157 -2.84 -3.01 42.60
C LYS A 157 -3.31 -2.02 43.67
N ASN A 158 -4.09 -2.49 44.66
CA ASN A 158 -4.42 -1.67 45.83
C ASN A 158 -3.10 -1.11 46.42
N PRO A 159 -3.02 0.18 46.76
CA PRO A 159 -1.92 0.67 47.57
C PRO A 159 -2.01 -0.05 48.93
N GLU A 160 -1.08 -0.98 49.19
CA GLU A 160 -0.86 -1.49 50.54
C GLU A 160 -0.38 -0.31 51.39
N LEU A 161 -1.13 0.00 52.45
CA LEU A 161 -0.71 0.97 53.46
C LEU A 161 0.61 0.47 54.06
N PRO A 162 1.66 1.30 54.10
CA PRO A 162 2.90 0.95 54.79
C PRO A 162 2.60 0.52 56.23
N ASN A 163 3.13 -0.65 56.64
CA ASN A 163 2.89 -1.24 57.97
C ASN A 163 3.39 -0.37 59.14
N ASP A 164 4.16 0.67 58.86
CA ASP A 164 4.62 1.70 59.79
C ASP A 164 3.55 2.76 60.12
N ILE A 165 2.34 2.64 59.55
CA ILE A 165 1.18 3.50 59.82
C ILE A 165 0.09 2.78 60.65
N LEU A 166 0.31 1.51 61.06
CA LEU A 166 -0.60 0.75 61.93
C LEU A 166 -0.05 0.58 63.36
#